data_AF-A0A7X7VG26-F1
#
_entry.id   AF-A0A7X7VG26-F1
#
_cell.length_a   1.000
_cell.length_b   1.000
_cell.length_c   1.000
_cell.angle_alpha   90.00
_cell.angle_beta   90.00
_cell.angle_gamma   90.00
#
_symmetry.space_group_name_H-M   'P 1'
#
loop_
_entity.id
_entity.type
_entity.pdbx_description
1 polymer ?
#
loop_
_entity_poly.entity_id
_entity_poly.type
_entity_poly.pdbx_seq_one_letter_code
_entity_poly.pdbx_strand_id
1 'polypeptide(L)' 'MTKYTCTEYGTQAALDAAIIALATTTTFKVYPYRENGQLKFMLVSPHPAVGS' A
#
# COMPACT_ATOMS: atom_id res chain seq x y z
N MET A 1 -14.33 -12.18 9.14
CA MET A 1 -12.97 -12.19 8.55
C MET A 1 -12.74 -10.86 7.86
N THR A 2 -11.73 -10.10 8.30
CA THR A 2 -11.36 -8.84 7.63
C THR A 2 -10.79 -9.17 6.26
N LYS A 3 -11.40 -8.63 5.20
CA LYS A 3 -10.88 -8.80 3.84
C LYS A 3 -9.75 -7.80 3.65
N TYR A 4 -8.53 -8.30 3.47
CA TYR A 4 -7.37 -7.50 3.11
C TYR A 4 -7.35 -7.31 1.60
N THR A 5 -7.27 -6.06 1.15
CA THR A 5 -7.01 -5.71 -0.25
C THR A 5 -5.53 -5.46 -0.39
N CYS A 6 -4.96 -5.96 -1.49
CA CYS A 6 -3.56 -5.77 -1.81
C CYS A 6 -3.44 -5.14 -3.20
N THR A 7 -2.83 -3.96 -3.26
CA THR A 7 -2.69 -3.21 -4.51
C THR A 7 -1.22 -2.93 -4.77
N GLU A 8 -0.75 -3.28 -5.97
CA GLU A 8 0.63 -3.10 -6.39
C GLU A 8 0.79 -1.78 -7.17
N TYR A 9 1.87 -1.06 -6.87
CA TYR A 9 2.24 0.20 -7.51
C TYR A 9 3.67 0.10 -8.04
N GLY A 10 3.85 0.48 -9.31
CA GLY A 10 5.16 0.48 -9.97
C GLY A 10 6.03 1.70 -9.65
N THR A 11 5.48 2.73 -8.99
CA THR A 11 6.20 3.97 -8.67
C THR A 11 5.79 4.52 -7.30
N GLN A 12 6.71 5.27 -6.67
CA GLN A 12 6.46 5.94 -5.40
C GLN A 12 5.32 6.97 -5.52
N ALA A 13 5.28 7.74 -6.63
CA ALA A 13 4.23 8.75 -6.84
C ALA A 13 2.82 8.14 -6.94
N ALA A 14 2.66 6.97 -7.56
CA ALA A 14 1.38 6.28 -7.62
C ALA A 14 0.94 5.74 -6.25
N LEU A 15 1.90 5.27 -5.46
CA LEU A 15 1.66 4.87 -4.07
C LEU A 15 1.21 6.06 -3.21
N ASP A 16 1.91 7.20 -3.27
CA ASP A 16 1.57 8.39 -2.49
C ASP A 16 0.17 8.91 -2.83
N ALA A 17 -0.18 8.96 -4.12
CA ALA A 17 -1.54 9.32 -4.54
C ALA A 17 -2.61 8.37 -3.99
N ALA A 18 -2.32 7.06 -3.96
CA ALA A 18 -3.22 6.07 -3.38
C ALA A 18 -3.35 6.21 -1.86
N ILE A 19 -2.25 6.46 -1.14
CA ILE A 19 -2.25 6.72 0.31
C ILE A 19 -3.08 7.95 0.65
N ILE A 20 -2.96 9.03 -0.15
CA ILE A 20 -3.78 10.24 0.02
C ILE A 20 -5.27 9.95 -0.25
N ALA A 21 -5.59 9.08 -1.20
CA ALA A 21 -6.95 8.68 -1.54
C ALA A 21 -7.58 7.71 -0.53
N LEU A 22 -6.78 6.99 0.26
CA LEU A 22 -7.28 6.16 1.36
C LEU A 22 -7.93 7.07 2.41
N ALA A 23 -9.19 6.78 2.73
CA ALA A 23 -9.90 7.48 3.80
C ALA A 23 -9.08 7.41 5.10
N THR A 24 -9.02 8.52 5.84
CA THR A 24 -8.19 8.67 7.06
C THR A 24 -8.48 7.66 8.17
N THR A 25 -9.60 6.94 8.07
CA THR A 25 -10.02 5.88 8.98
C THR A 25 -9.50 4.48 8.59
N THR A 26 -8.92 4.34 7.41
CA THR A 26 -8.40 3.06 6.90
C THR A 26 -6.91 2.94 7.20
N THR A 27 -6.58 1.97 8.01
CA THR A 27 -5.19 1.59 8.27
C THR A 27 -4.58 0.92 7.05
N PHE A 28 -3.31 1.18 6.78
CA PHE A 28 -2.61 0.55 5.67
C PHE A 28 -1.16 0.24 6.04
N LYS A 29 -0.54 -0.62 5.25
CA LYS A 29 0.88 -0.89 5.31
C LYS A 29 1.46 -1.00 3.90
N VAL A 30 2.67 -0.48 3.73
CA VAL A 30 3.40 -0.52 2.46
C VAL A 30 4.54 -1.52 2.59
N TYR A 31 4.66 -2.39 1.58
CA TYR A 31 5.76 -3.34 1.44
C TYR A 31 6.52 -3.04 0.14
N PRO A 32 7.71 -2.42 0.21
CA PRO A 32 8.57 -2.28 -0.96
C PRO A 32 9.19 -3.63 -1.32
N TYR A 33 9.20 -3.97 -2.61
CA TYR A 33 9.84 -5.18 -3.13
C TYR A 33 10.48 -4.89 -4.49
N ARG A 34 11.42 -5.75 -4.90
CA ARG A 34 12.04 -5.65 -6.23
C ARG A 34 11.49 -6.75 -7.13
N GLU A 35 11.03 -6.37 -8.30
CA GLU A 35 10.63 -7.30 -9.35
C GLU A 35 11.35 -6.93 -10.64
N ASN A 36 12.08 -7.88 -11.24
CA ASN A 36 12.87 -7.66 -12.46
C ASN A 36 13.82 -6.44 -12.37
N GLY A 37 14.41 -6.21 -11.19
CA GLY A 37 15.32 -5.09 -10.94
C GLY A 37 14.64 -3.74 -10.72
N GLN A 38 13.31 -3.64 -10.85
CA GLN A 38 12.55 -2.43 -10.56
C GLN A 38 11.98 -2.46 -9.14
N LEU A 39 12.05 -1.32 -8.45
CA LEU A 39 11.41 -1.14 -7.14
C LEU A 39 9.90 -0.95 -7.35
N LYS A 40 9.12 -1.81 -6.70
CA LYS A 40 7.67 -1.77 -6.65
C LYS A 40 7.19 -1.68 -5.21
N PHE A 41 5.93 -1.32 -5.03
CA PHE A 41 5.32 -1.12 -3.72
C PHE A 41 3.99 -1.85 -3.65
N MET A 42 3.78 -2.60 -2.59
CA MET A 42 2.53 -3.28 -2.32
C MET A 42 1.84 -2.60 -1.14
N LEU A 43 0.65 -2.05 -1.37
CA LEU A 43 -0.18 -1.43 -0.33
C LEU A 43 -1.25 -2.41 0.13
N VAL A 44 -1.27 -2.70 1.43
CA VAL A 44 -2.24 -3.57 2.08
C VAL A 44 -3.22 -2.73 2.89
N SER A 45 -4.53 -2.87 2.65
CA SER A 45 -5.57 -2.17 3.40
C SER A 45 -6.90 -2.95 3.49
N PRO A 46 -7.67 -2.87 4.60
CA PRO A 46 -7.27 -2.31 5.89
C PRO A 46 -6.23 -3.20 6.58
N HIS A 47 -5.15 -2.66 7.13
CA HIS A 47 -4.10 -3.43 7.82
C HIS A 47 -4.26 -3.34 9.36
N PRO A 48 -4.02 -4.40 10.16
CA PRO A 48 -4.20 -4.30 11.63
C PRO A 48 -3.27 -3.29 12.31
N ALA A 49 -2.16 -2.91 11.68
CA ALA A 49 -1.27 -1.84 12.14
C ALA A 49 -1.63 -0.49 11.52
N VAL A 50 -1.70 0.55 12.34
CA VAL A 50 -1.99 1.93 11.95
C VAL A 50 -0.72 2.62 11.45
N GLY A 51 -0.75 3.22 10.24
CA GLY A 51 0.17 4.26 9.79
C GLY A 51 1.68 3.95 9.87
N SER A 52 2.09 2.80 9.34
CA SER A 52 3.49 2.33 9.39
C SER A 52 4.45 3.03 8.43
#